data_AF-A0A6J5GUP3-F1
#
_entry.id   AF-A0A6J5GUP3-F1
#
_cell.length_a   1.000
_cell.length_b   1.000
_cell.length_c   1.000
_cell.angle_alpha   90.00
_cell.angle_beta   90.00
_cell.angle_gamma   90.00
#
_symmetry.space_group_name_H-M   'P 1'
#
loop_
_entity.id
_entity.type
_entity.pdbx_description
1 polymer ?
#
loop_
_entity_poly.entity_id
_entity_poly.type
_entity_poly.pdbx_seq_one_letter_code
_entity_poly.pdbx_strand_id
1 'polypeptide(L)' 'MASATYRGVFPVAPIVFDDRGCLDLDGQKRAIDFLIDAGSNAVCILVNFSEQFVLTDEERTSVQNTVLEHV' A
#
# COMPACT_ATOMS: atom_id res chain seq x y z
N MET A 1 3.79 9.12 -30.73
CA MET A 1 4.26 8.84 -29.37
C MET A 1 3.09 8.22 -28.61
N ALA A 2 3.28 7.07 -27.95
CA ALA A 2 2.24 6.50 -27.11
C ALA A 2 1.88 7.51 -26.00
N SER A 3 0.58 7.79 -25.82
CA SER A 3 0.13 8.57 -24.66
C SER A 3 0.55 7.79 -23.41
N ALA A 4 1.30 8.41 -22.49
CA ALA A 4 1.70 7.72 -21.27
C ALA A 4 0.45 7.41 -20.45
N THR A 5 0.15 6.10 -20.31
CA THR A 5 -1.08 5.57 -19.70
C THR A 5 -1.25 5.97 -18.22
N TYR A 6 -0.15 6.25 -17.51
CA TYR A 6 -0.15 6.57 -16.09
C TYR A 6 0.53 7.92 -15.83
N ARG A 7 -0.21 8.87 -15.25
CA ARG A 7 0.25 10.23 -14.90
C ARG A 7 -0.46 10.72 -13.64
N GLY A 8 0.21 11.57 -12.88
CA GLY A 8 -0.35 12.19 -11.67
C GLY A 8 0.44 11.86 -10.41
N VAL A 9 -0.24 11.85 -9.25
CA VAL A 9 0.35 11.62 -7.93
C VAL A 9 0.13 10.17 -7.51
N PHE A 10 1.25 9.46 -7.29
CA PHE A 10 1.31 8.03 -7.00
C PHE A 10 2.03 7.84 -5.66
N PRO A 11 1.38 8.12 -4.51
CA PRO A 11 2.03 7.98 -3.22
C PRO A 11 2.37 6.52 -2.93
N VAL A 12 3.39 6.34 -2.10
CA VAL A 12 3.73 5.05 -1.53
C VAL A 12 2.88 4.81 -0.30
N ALA A 13 2.12 3.72 -0.27
CA ALA A 13 1.40 3.30 0.93
C ALA A 13 2.39 2.86 2.02
N PRO A 14 2.19 3.28 3.28
CA PRO A 14 2.93 2.72 4.41
C PRO A 14 2.47 1.27 4.65
N ILE A 15 3.29 0.49 5.38
CA ILE A 15 2.82 -0.74 6.02
C ILE A 15 2.35 -0.39 7.42
N VAL A 16 1.14 -0.80 7.76
CA VAL A 16 0.56 -0.51 9.06
C VAL A 16 0.86 -1.67 10.00
N PHE A 17 1.46 -1.34 11.14
CA PHE A 17 1.76 -2.28 12.22
C PHE A 17 0.98 -1.89 13.48
N ASP A 18 0.66 -2.88 14.30
CA ASP A 18 0.14 -2.68 15.64
C ASP A 18 1.24 -2.30 16.65
N ASP A 19 0.87 -2.11 17.91
CA ASP A 19 1.80 -1.73 18.98
C ASP A 19 2.83 -2.83 19.34
N ARG A 20 2.63 -4.05 18.84
CA ARG A 20 3.54 -5.19 18.98
C ARG A 20 4.43 -5.40 17.75
N GLY A 21 4.24 -4.61 16.70
CA GLY A 21 4.94 -4.74 15.42
C GLY A 21 4.37 -5.83 14.52
N CYS A 22 3.18 -6.37 14.79
CA CYS A 22 2.49 -7.28 13.90
C CYS A 22 1.71 -6.51 12.83
N LEU A 23 1.46 -7.12 11.67
CA LEU A 23 0.67 -6.50 10.61
C LEU A 23 -0.76 -6.15 11.09
N ASP A 24 -1.16 -4.89 10.90
CA ASP A 24 -2.54 -4.45 11.06
C ASP A 24 -3.20 -4.31 9.67
N LEU A 25 -3.83 -5.38 9.21
CA LEU A 25 -4.45 -5.44 7.88
C LEU A 25 -5.70 -4.57 7.76
N ASP A 26 -6.44 -4.34 8.86
CA ASP A 26 -7.60 -3.44 8.83
C ASP A 26 -7.17 -1.97 8.87
N GLY A 27 -6.10 -1.66 9.62
CA GLY A 27 -5.40 -0.38 9.53
C GLY A 27 -4.82 -0.13 8.14
N GLN A 28 -4.28 -1.17 7.49
CA GLN A 28 -3.78 -1.09 6.11
C GLN A 28 -4.87 -0.65 5.14
N LYS A 29 -6.08 -1.25 5.21
CA LYS A 29 -7.23 -0.86 4.37
C LYS A 29 -7.60 0.62 4.58
N ARG A 30 -7.67 1.07 5.84
CA ARG A 30 -7.96 2.47 6.17
C ARG A 30 -6.89 3.44 5.64
N ALA A 31 -5.62 3.04 5.62
CA ALA A 31 -4.55 3.83 5.03
C ALA A 31 -4.70 3.93 3.50
N ILE A 32 -5.13 2.85 2.84
CA ILE A 32 -5.44 2.86 1.40
C ILE A 32 -6.64 3.77 1.10
N ASP A 33 -7.73 3.64 1.86
CA ASP A 33 -8.91 4.50 1.72
C ASP A 33 -8.54 5.97 1.84
N PHE A 34 -7.73 6.33 2.84
CA PHE A 34 -7.24 7.70 3.02
C PHE A 34 -6.47 8.21 1.79
N LEU A 35 -5.56 7.40 1.22
CA LEU A 35 -4.77 7.81 0.06
C LEU A 35 -5.67 7.98 -1.18
N ILE A 36 -6.68 7.13 -1.36
CA ILE A 36 -7.66 7.25 -2.44
C ILE A 36 -8.53 8.50 -2.26
N ASP A 37 -9.09 8.70 -1.06
CA ASP A 37 -9.93 9.85 -0.72
C ASP A 37 -9.17 11.19 -0.80
N ALA A 38 -7.86 11.17 -0.58
CA ALA A 38 -6.97 12.31 -0.78
C ALA A 38 -6.77 12.68 -2.28
N GLY A 39 -7.33 11.91 -3.21
CA GLY A 39 -7.30 12.19 -4.64
C GLY A 39 -6.07 11.61 -5.37
N SER A 40 -5.46 10.56 -4.83
CA SER A 40 -4.33 9.88 -5.50
C SER A 40 -4.74 9.29 -6.85
N ASN A 41 -3.87 9.41 -7.85
CA ASN A 41 -4.14 8.84 -9.18
C ASN A 41 -3.86 7.34 -9.25
N ALA A 42 -2.94 6.85 -8.42
CA ALA A 42 -2.72 5.43 -8.12
C ALA A 42 -1.97 5.32 -6.80
N VAL A 43 -1.79 4.11 -6.26
CA VAL A 43 -1.03 3.87 -5.04
C VAL A 43 0.06 2.84 -5.31
N CYS A 44 1.29 3.15 -4.91
CA CYS A 44 2.41 2.21 -4.94
C CYS A 44 2.47 1.44 -3.62
N ILE A 45 2.46 0.11 -3.68
CA ILE A 45 2.58 -0.76 -2.50
C ILE A 45 3.91 -1.53 -2.51
N LEU A 46 4.37 -1.95 -1.33
CA LEU A 46 5.54 -2.82 -1.14
C LEU A 46 6.83 -2.28 -1.77
N VAL A 47 7.13 -1.00 -1.56
CA VAL A 47 8.43 -0.41 -1.94
C VAL A 47 9.22 0.00 -0.69
N ASN A 48 10.44 0.51 -0.84
CA ASN A 48 11.32 0.78 0.31
C ASN A 48 10.73 1.78 1.31
N PHE A 49 9.97 2.78 0.87
CA PHE A 49 9.29 3.71 1.80
C PHE A 49 8.16 3.03 2.59
N SER A 50 7.59 1.95 2.08
CA SER A 50 6.66 1.08 2.80
C SER A 50 7.36 0.21 3.85
N GLU A 51 8.70 0.23 3.95
CA GLU A 51 9.46 -0.66 4.84
C GLU A 51 9.33 -2.16 4.47
N GLN A 52 9.05 -2.47 3.20
CA GLN A 52 8.85 -3.87 2.74
C GLN A 52 10.00 -4.83 3.07
N PHE A 53 11.21 -4.29 3.29
CA PHE A 53 12.40 -5.04 3.67
C PHE A 53 12.35 -5.61 5.10
N VAL A 54 11.44 -5.14 5.98
CA VAL A 54 11.24 -5.73 7.31
C VAL A 54 10.28 -6.91 7.31
N LEU A 55 9.56 -7.13 6.21
CA LEU A 55 8.55 -8.18 6.08
C LEU A 55 9.16 -9.49 5.57
N THR A 56 8.61 -10.60 6.03
CA THR A 56 8.73 -11.91 5.39
C THR A 56 7.99 -11.95 4.04
N ASP A 57 8.25 -12.98 3.23
CA ASP A 57 7.52 -13.19 1.96
C ASP A 57 6.02 -13.43 2.18
N GLU A 58 5.66 -14.12 3.27
CA GLU A 58 4.27 -14.38 3.64
C GLU A 58 3.56 -13.07 4.01
N GLU A 59 4.18 -12.25 4.85
CA GLU A 59 3.65 -10.93 5.23
C GLU A 59 3.49 -9.99 4.03
N ARG A 60 4.47 -9.96 3.11
CA ARG A 60 4.34 -9.22 1.84
C ARG A 60 3.14 -9.69 1.04
N THR A 61 2.93 -11.00 0.94
CA THR A 61 1.80 -11.60 0.23
C THR A 61 0.47 -11.22 0.91
N SER A 62 0.40 -11.28 2.23
CA SER A 62 -0.80 -10.87 3.00
C SER A 62 -1.16 -9.41 2.75
N VAL A 63 -0.18 -8.51 2.77
CA VAL A 63 -0.43 -7.09 2.46
C VAL A 63 -0.87 -6.91 1.01
N GLN A 64 -0.18 -7.54 0.05
CA GLN A 64 -0.53 -7.44 -1.36
C GLN A 64 -1.99 -7.87 -1.60
N ASN A 65 -2.37 -9.05 -1.10
CA ASN A 65 -3.73 -9.56 -1.25
C ASN A 65 -4.75 -8.65 -0.55
N THR A 66 -4.45 -8.21 0.68
CA THR A 66 -5.32 -7.30 1.43
C THR A 66 -5.60 -6.02 0.66
N VAL A 67 -4.57 -5.38 0.08
CA VAL A 67 -4.76 -4.12 -0.65
C VAL A 67 -5.49 -4.36 -1.97
N LEU A 68 -5.13 -5.40 -2.73
CA LEU A 68 -5.74 -5.68 -4.04
C LEU A 68 -7.18 -6.18 -3.94
N GLU A 69 -7.56 -6.85 -2.86
CA GLU A 69 -8.94 -7.33 -2.64
C GLU A 69 -9.87 -6.25 -2.04
N HIS A 70 -9.30 -5.23 -1.41
CA HIS A 70 -10.07 -4.14 -0.78
C HIS A 70 -10.58 -3.09 -1.79
N VAL A 71 -9.90 -2.93 -2.93
CA VAL A 71 -10.21 -1.92 -3.96
C VAL A 71 -10.91 -2.47 -5.20
#